data_AF-A0A914BQQ2-F1
#
_entry.id   AF-A0A914BQQ2-F1
#
_cell.length_a   1.000
_cell.length_b   1.000
_cell.length_c   1.000
_cell.angle_alpha   90.00
_cell.angle_beta   90.00
_cell.angle_gamma   90.00
#
_symmetry.space_group_name_H-M   'P 1'
#
loop_
_entity.id
_entity.type
_entity.pdbx_description
1 polymer ?
#
loop_
_entity_poly.entity_id
_entity_poly.type
_entity_poly.pdbx_seq_one_letter_code
_entity_poly.pdbx_strand_id
1 'polypeptide(L)'
;MEPFAAVDVLNTRTLLIGIVVFLVLFRTLRRPRNLPPGPWGWPVLGNLPQIMASGDKMHELFSKLTKRYGNIIHVEAGGISMVVLHGHDTAKEAFSQYELSARPELHITHAVCPSRIGILDSSGEEWVEIRRFSMTVLRSLGVGKASFEQNISTEAGILIEEIGKYHGKAFDPKHAVGNAVSNLICSVVFGKRFQYHDPAFQRLLKLLSDNITQGGAAGLLETSPIFYKLRMLPFVRRYVHAVNNFHKHFNVLVGEHTHKKDTDSPRDFIGFFLSEKEKKDKQGVESLALQSENLPKIVSDLFGAGSETTATTLRWAMLYMMAYPEVQTRVQKELDDVTNRNRMPRIADKPELPYTEAVLCEVQRIETIVPMSVPHMCSDDTTLMGYNIPKGTLVFSNLWHNHFDPSVWEEPKSFRPERFLDKEGKFQSREELTPFGIGRRICIGEHLARQELFVLFTHLLHHFTFKNPDDAPPISFKGIHGLVWTPQDFTVCAIERN
;
A
#
# COMPACT_ATOMS: atom_id res chain seq x y z
N MET A 1 -25.47 -8.74 -74.74
CA MET A 1 -25.67 -9.69 -73.64
C MET A 1 -24.30 -10.02 -73.08
N GLU A 2 -23.87 -9.27 -72.07
CA GLU A 2 -22.64 -9.55 -71.34
C GLU A 2 -22.87 -10.72 -70.38
N PRO A 3 -21.92 -11.65 -70.20
CA PRO A 3 -22.00 -12.62 -69.14
C PRO A 3 -21.56 -11.95 -67.82
N PHE A 4 -22.44 -12.04 -66.83
CA PHE A 4 -22.14 -11.80 -65.42
C PHE A 4 -20.94 -12.67 -65.00
N ALA A 5 -19.76 -12.06 -64.91
CA ALA A 5 -18.62 -12.64 -64.20
C ALA A 5 -18.81 -12.38 -62.70
N ALA A 6 -19.50 -13.31 -62.05
CA ALA A 6 -19.68 -13.32 -60.61
C ALA A 6 -18.40 -13.80 -59.90
N VAL A 7 -18.12 -13.13 -58.78
CA VAL A 7 -17.27 -13.56 -57.66
C VAL A 7 -15.77 -13.52 -57.93
N ASP A 8 -15.21 -12.33 -57.77
CA ASP A 8 -13.80 -12.17 -57.40
C ASP A 8 -13.52 -13.02 -56.15
N VAL A 9 -12.60 -13.95 -56.35
CA VAL A 9 -11.99 -14.84 -55.38
C VAL A 9 -11.81 -14.12 -54.05
N LEU A 10 -12.41 -14.67 -52.98
CA LEU A 10 -12.09 -14.28 -51.62
C LEU A 10 -10.56 -14.38 -51.47
N ASN A 11 -9.88 -13.24 -51.56
CA ASN A 11 -8.43 -13.17 -51.63
C ASN A 11 -7.87 -13.99 -50.46
N THR A 12 -6.91 -14.89 -50.72
CA THR A 12 -6.36 -15.81 -49.70
C THR A 12 -5.90 -15.06 -48.44
N ARG A 13 -5.45 -13.80 -48.60
CA ARG A 13 -5.15 -12.88 -47.50
C ARG A 13 -6.39 -12.52 -46.66
N THR A 14 -7.53 -12.22 -47.28
CA THR A 14 -8.79 -11.90 -46.60
C THR A 14 -9.33 -13.12 -45.85
N LEU A 15 -9.22 -14.32 -46.43
CA LEU A 15 -9.59 -15.57 -45.74
C LEU A 15 -8.68 -15.84 -44.54
N LEU A 16 -7.37 -15.67 -44.69
CA LEU A 16 -6.39 -15.80 -43.59
C LEU A 16 -6.65 -14.79 -42.47
N ILE A 17 -6.88 -13.52 -42.81
CA ILE A 17 -7.25 -12.49 -41.83
C ILE A 17 -8.56 -12.86 -41.14
N GLY A 18 -9.57 -13.31 -41.90
CA GLY A 18 -10.84 -13.77 -41.35
C GLY A 18 -10.70 -14.95 -40.39
N ILE A 19 -9.87 -15.94 -40.72
CA ILE A 19 -9.57 -17.09 -39.84
C ILE A 19 -8.82 -16.64 -38.59
N VAL A 20 -7.82 -15.77 -38.72
CA VAL A 20 -7.08 -15.24 -37.56
C VAL A 20 -8.01 -14.43 -36.65
N VAL A 21 -8.83 -13.55 -37.21
CA VAL A 21 -9.83 -12.78 -36.47
C VAL A 21 -10.84 -13.71 -35.80
N PHE A 22 -11.34 -14.72 -36.51
CA PHE A 22 -12.25 -15.72 -35.94
C PHE A 22 -11.59 -16.53 -34.82
N LEU A 23 -10.35 -16.98 -34.97
CA LEU A 23 -9.62 -17.72 -33.94
C LEU A 23 -9.32 -16.85 -32.71
N VAL A 24 -8.95 -15.59 -32.93
CA VAL A 24 -8.74 -14.60 -31.85
C VAL A 24 -10.07 -14.32 -31.14
N LEU A 25 -11.15 -14.07 -31.87
CA LEU A 25 -12.50 -13.86 -31.31
C LEU A 25 -12.98 -15.10 -30.57
N PHE A 26 -12.85 -16.29 -31.16
CA PHE A 26 -13.25 -17.56 -30.55
C PHE A 26 -12.47 -17.86 -29.27
N ARG A 27 -11.16 -17.58 -29.26
CA ARG A 27 -10.31 -17.75 -28.08
C ARG A 27 -10.63 -16.71 -27.00
N THR A 28 -10.84 -15.45 -27.37
CA THR A 28 -11.12 -14.35 -26.43
C THR A 28 -12.55 -14.38 -25.89
N LEU A 29 -13.52 -14.90 -26.65
CA LEU A 29 -14.90 -15.06 -26.20
C LEU A 29 -15.12 -16.36 -25.41
N ARG A 30 -14.20 -17.33 -25.50
CA ARG A 30 -14.25 -18.55 -24.68
C ARG A 30 -13.90 -18.24 -23.24
N ARG A 31 -14.92 -18.10 -22.40
CA ARG A 31 -14.74 -18.15 -20.94
C ARG A 31 -14.41 -19.58 -20.49
N PRO A 32 -13.32 -19.78 -19.71
CA PRO A 32 -13.08 -21.03 -19.01
C PRO A 32 -14.31 -21.48 -18.20
N ARG A 33 -14.49 -22.81 -18.10
CA ARG A 33 -15.64 -23.39 -17.41
C ARG A 33 -15.62 -23.00 -15.93
N ASN A 34 -16.78 -22.59 -15.42
CA ASN A 34 -17.01 -22.29 -14.01
C ASN A 34 -16.10 -21.18 -13.42
N LEU A 35 -15.72 -20.20 -14.25
CA LEU A 35 -15.14 -18.96 -13.75
C LEU A 35 -16.15 -18.17 -12.90
N PRO A 36 -15.66 -17.31 -11.98
CA PRO A 36 -16.55 -16.39 -11.28
C PRO A 36 -17.37 -15.52 -12.26
N PRO A 37 -18.58 -15.12 -11.86
CA PRO A 37 -19.43 -14.27 -12.67
C PRO A 37 -18.81 -12.88 -12.85
N GLY A 38 -19.19 -12.18 -13.92
CA GLY A 38 -18.72 -10.81 -14.14
C GLY A 38 -19.18 -10.22 -15.46
N PRO A 39 -18.96 -8.91 -15.65
CA PRO A 39 -19.43 -8.17 -16.81
C PRO A 39 -18.89 -8.72 -18.13
N TRP A 40 -19.65 -8.49 -19.20
CA TRP A 40 -19.22 -8.81 -20.55
C TRP A 40 -18.06 -7.90 -20.96
N GLY A 41 -16.94 -8.52 -21.34
CA GLY A 41 -15.75 -7.83 -21.83
C GLY A 41 -15.73 -7.78 -23.36
N TRP A 42 -15.18 -6.69 -23.90
CA TRP A 42 -14.97 -6.53 -25.33
C TRP A 42 -13.87 -7.49 -25.81
N PRO A 43 -13.90 -7.98 -27.05
CA PRO A 43 -12.80 -8.80 -27.57
C PRO A 43 -11.45 -8.09 -27.44
N VAL A 44 -10.42 -8.80 -26.96
CA VAL A 44 -9.03 -8.33 -26.72
C VAL A 44 -8.89 -7.30 -25.58
N LEU A 45 -9.75 -6.27 -25.52
CA LEU A 45 -9.68 -5.23 -24.50
C LEU A 45 -10.30 -5.64 -23.16
N GLY A 46 -11.24 -6.60 -23.18
CA GLY A 46 -12.03 -6.98 -22.02
C GLY A 46 -12.85 -5.79 -21.49
N ASN A 47 -12.77 -5.57 -20.19
CA ASN A 47 -13.40 -4.49 -19.45
C ASN A 47 -12.50 -3.27 -19.28
N LEU A 48 -11.34 -3.23 -19.95
CA LEU A 48 -10.38 -2.13 -19.85
C LEU A 48 -11.03 -0.75 -20.13
N PRO A 49 -11.92 -0.57 -21.13
CA PRO A 49 -12.59 0.72 -21.32
C PRO A 49 -13.44 1.15 -20.11
N GLN A 50 -14.12 0.22 -19.44
CA GLN A 50 -14.92 0.51 -18.25
C GLN A 50 -14.04 0.88 -17.06
N ILE A 51 -12.91 0.18 -16.89
CA ILE A 51 -11.93 0.46 -15.84
C ILE A 51 -11.29 1.84 -16.08
N MET A 52 -10.85 2.13 -17.31
CA MET A 52 -10.28 3.43 -17.66
C MET A 52 -11.31 4.57 -17.52
N ALA A 53 -12.56 4.34 -17.90
CA ALA A 53 -13.64 5.33 -17.72
C ALA A 53 -13.98 5.59 -16.25
N SER A 54 -13.69 4.65 -15.35
CA SER A 54 -13.87 4.85 -13.89
C SER A 54 -12.81 5.77 -13.28
N GLY A 55 -11.72 6.06 -14.01
CA GLY A 55 -10.61 6.87 -13.53
C GLY A 55 -10.07 6.35 -12.20
N ASP A 56 -10.08 7.24 -11.21
CA ASP A 56 -9.55 7.02 -9.85
C ASP A 56 -10.51 6.21 -8.94
N LYS A 57 -11.59 5.64 -9.49
CA LYS A 57 -12.68 5.02 -8.70
C LYS A 57 -12.92 3.56 -9.05
N MET A 58 -11.85 2.83 -9.36
CA MET A 58 -11.90 1.41 -9.70
C MET A 58 -12.53 0.56 -8.56
N HIS A 59 -12.21 0.88 -7.30
CA HIS A 59 -12.79 0.21 -6.13
C HIS A 59 -14.30 0.42 -6.02
N GLU A 60 -14.81 1.63 -6.30
CA GLU A 60 -16.25 1.91 -6.36
C GLU A 60 -16.93 1.19 -7.52
N LEU A 61 -16.28 1.12 -8.69
CA LEU A 61 -16.80 0.42 -9.87
C LEU A 61 -17.05 -1.05 -9.54
N PHE A 62 -16.05 -1.75 -9.00
CA PHE A 62 -16.20 -3.16 -8.65
C PHE A 62 -17.21 -3.37 -7.51
N SER A 63 -17.24 -2.46 -6.53
CA SER A 63 -18.24 -2.48 -5.46
C SER A 63 -19.67 -2.39 -6.02
N LYS A 64 -19.93 -1.56 -7.04
CA LYS A 64 -21.26 -1.47 -7.69
C LYS A 64 -21.66 -2.76 -8.42
N LEU A 65 -20.70 -3.49 -8.96
CA LEU A 65 -20.95 -4.75 -9.69
C LEU A 65 -21.39 -5.88 -8.75
N THR A 66 -21.08 -5.81 -7.46
CA THR A 66 -21.48 -6.83 -6.46
C THR A 66 -22.98 -7.04 -6.42
N LYS A 67 -23.78 -5.99 -6.62
CA LYS A 67 -25.25 -6.06 -6.65
C LYS A 67 -25.80 -7.00 -7.71
N ARG A 68 -25.05 -7.23 -8.80
CA ARG A 68 -25.47 -8.08 -9.92
C ARG A 68 -24.76 -9.42 -9.96
N TYR A 69 -23.48 -9.46 -9.59
CA TYR A 69 -22.63 -10.63 -9.76
C TYR A 69 -22.23 -11.31 -8.44
N GLY A 70 -22.55 -10.71 -7.30
CA GLY A 70 -22.18 -11.24 -5.98
C GLY A 70 -20.77 -10.83 -5.54
N ASN A 71 -20.26 -11.54 -4.53
CA ASN A 71 -19.04 -11.15 -3.80
C ASN A 71 -17.73 -11.47 -4.53
N ILE A 72 -17.75 -12.40 -5.48
CA ILE A 72 -16.58 -12.79 -6.27
C ILE A 72 -16.84 -12.44 -7.73
N ILE A 73 -16.06 -11.50 -8.26
CA ILE A 73 -16.25 -10.99 -9.62
C ILE A 73 -15.03 -11.27 -10.48
N HIS A 74 -15.24 -11.85 -11.65
CA HIS A 74 -14.22 -11.96 -12.70
C HIS A 74 -14.28 -10.78 -13.66
N VAL A 75 -13.12 -10.15 -13.90
CA VAL A 75 -12.96 -9.12 -14.93
C VAL A 75 -11.69 -9.37 -15.72
N GLU A 76 -11.77 -9.20 -17.03
CA GLU A 76 -10.60 -9.20 -17.91
C GLU A 76 -10.23 -7.77 -18.30
N ALA A 77 -8.94 -7.42 -18.35
CA ALA A 77 -8.47 -6.10 -18.76
C ALA A 77 -7.24 -6.21 -19.65
N GLY A 78 -7.39 -6.03 -20.97
CA GLY A 78 -6.27 -6.04 -21.92
C GLY A 78 -5.44 -7.33 -21.90
N GLY A 79 -6.10 -8.49 -21.75
CA GLY A 79 -5.45 -9.81 -21.63
C GLY A 79 -5.02 -10.19 -20.21
N ILE A 80 -5.22 -9.32 -19.21
CA ILE A 80 -5.01 -9.64 -17.79
C ILE A 80 -6.32 -10.18 -17.21
N SER A 81 -6.30 -11.41 -16.70
CA SER A 81 -7.43 -12.00 -15.96
C SER A 81 -7.36 -11.57 -14.49
N MET A 82 -8.47 -11.03 -13.96
CA MET A 82 -8.55 -10.58 -12.57
C MET A 82 -9.80 -11.11 -11.88
N VAL A 83 -9.66 -11.45 -10.61
CA VAL A 83 -10.74 -11.80 -9.69
C VAL A 83 -10.73 -10.79 -8.54
N VAL A 84 -11.87 -10.15 -8.30
CA VAL A 84 -12.04 -9.16 -7.24
C VAL A 84 -12.98 -9.72 -6.18
N LEU A 85 -12.46 -9.79 -4.96
CA LEU A 85 -13.12 -10.32 -3.77
C LEU A 85 -13.75 -9.19 -2.97
N HIS A 86 -14.97 -9.41 -2.52
CA HIS A 86 -15.75 -8.48 -1.68
C HIS A 86 -16.24 -9.23 -0.44
N GLY A 87 -16.19 -8.56 0.71
CA GLY A 87 -16.47 -9.12 2.02
C GLY A 87 -15.23 -9.71 2.71
N HIS A 88 -15.23 -9.62 4.04
CA HIS A 88 -14.15 -10.13 4.89
C HIS A 88 -13.96 -11.65 4.75
N ASP A 89 -15.04 -12.42 4.82
CA ASP A 89 -14.96 -13.88 4.82
C ASP A 89 -14.46 -14.44 3.49
N THR A 90 -14.92 -13.86 2.37
CA THR A 90 -14.44 -14.20 1.02
C THR A 90 -12.92 -13.99 0.89
N ALA A 91 -12.42 -12.86 1.39
CA ALA A 91 -11.00 -12.55 1.36
C ALA A 91 -10.19 -13.45 2.32
N LYS A 92 -10.77 -13.78 3.50
CA LYS A 92 -10.14 -14.65 4.51
C LYS A 92 -9.95 -16.06 3.97
N GLU A 93 -10.97 -16.62 3.31
CA GLU A 93 -10.84 -17.91 2.65
C GLU A 93 -9.78 -17.86 1.54
N ALA A 94 -9.88 -16.90 0.62
CA ALA A 94 -8.97 -16.81 -0.52
C ALA A 94 -7.50 -16.68 -0.09
N PHE A 95 -7.18 -15.76 0.80
CA PHE A 95 -5.79 -15.49 1.18
C PHE A 95 -5.22 -16.45 2.24
N SER A 96 -6.03 -17.39 2.72
CA SER A 96 -5.55 -18.55 3.47
C SER A 96 -4.90 -19.62 2.58
N GLN A 97 -5.33 -19.72 1.32
CA GLN A 97 -4.82 -20.67 0.33
C GLN A 97 -3.38 -20.33 -0.08
N TYR A 98 -2.56 -21.36 -0.32
CA TYR A 98 -1.16 -21.16 -0.74
C TYR A 98 -1.08 -20.69 -2.20
N GLU A 99 -1.96 -21.24 -3.04
CA GLU A 99 -2.08 -21.02 -4.46
C GLU A 99 -2.39 -19.55 -4.78
N LEU A 100 -3.09 -18.86 -3.89
CA LEU A 100 -3.47 -17.45 -4.01
C LEU A 100 -2.50 -16.50 -3.27
N SER A 101 -1.33 -16.98 -2.84
CA SER A 101 -0.36 -16.18 -2.08
C SER A 101 0.77 -15.59 -2.92
N ALA A 102 0.88 -15.97 -4.19
CA ALA A 102 1.88 -15.44 -5.09
C ALA A 102 1.60 -13.98 -5.48
N ARG A 103 2.59 -13.35 -6.11
CA ARG A 103 2.56 -11.97 -6.60
C ARG A 103 2.81 -11.93 -8.10
N PRO A 104 2.21 -10.96 -8.81
CA PRO A 104 2.49 -10.78 -10.21
C PRO A 104 3.92 -10.30 -10.45
N GLU A 105 4.49 -10.70 -11.59
CA GLU A 105 5.75 -10.15 -12.06
C GLU A 105 5.57 -8.68 -12.48
N LEU A 106 6.52 -7.83 -12.08
CA LEU A 106 6.54 -6.41 -12.40
C LEU A 106 7.56 -6.14 -13.50
N HIS A 107 7.12 -6.21 -14.76
CA HIS A 107 8.05 -6.22 -15.91
C HIS A 107 8.88 -4.94 -16.08
N ILE A 108 8.34 -3.77 -15.73
CA ILE A 108 9.08 -2.51 -15.83
C ILE A 108 10.11 -2.43 -14.70
N THR A 109 9.70 -2.76 -13.48
CA THR A 109 10.54 -2.78 -12.29
C THR A 109 11.71 -3.76 -12.47
N HIS A 110 11.47 -4.98 -12.94
CA HIS A 110 12.51 -5.98 -13.21
C HIS A 110 13.41 -5.65 -14.42
N ALA A 111 12.98 -4.73 -15.30
CA ALA A 111 13.85 -4.24 -16.37
C ALA A 111 14.80 -3.13 -15.90
N VAL A 112 14.47 -2.45 -14.80
CA VAL A 112 15.25 -1.34 -14.22
C VAL A 112 16.10 -1.83 -13.04
N CYS A 113 15.56 -2.74 -12.23
CA CYS A 113 16.24 -3.35 -11.11
C CYS A 113 16.79 -4.73 -11.53
N PRO A 114 18.10 -4.99 -11.41
CA PRO A 114 18.68 -6.29 -11.74
C PRO A 114 18.15 -7.43 -10.86
N SER A 115 17.77 -7.13 -9.62
CA SER A 115 17.21 -8.10 -8.68
C SER A 115 15.73 -8.35 -8.93
N ARG A 116 15.36 -9.64 -8.91
CA ARG A 116 13.97 -10.11 -9.02
C ARG A 116 13.36 -10.52 -7.68
N ILE A 117 14.15 -10.53 -6.61
CA ILE A 117 13.75 -11.09 -5.33
C ILE A 117 13.73 -9.97 -4.27
N GLY A 118 12.53 -9.63 -3.81
CA GLY A 118 12.29 -8.68 -2.72
C GLY A 118 11.30 -9.21 -1.69
N ILE A 119 10.65 -8.32 -0.94
CA ILE A 119 9.60 -8.64 0.04
C ILE A 119 8.21 -8.51 -0.61
N LEU A 120 8.03 -7.53 -1.50
CA LEU A 120 6.70 -7.13 -1.97
C LEU A 120 6.18 -7.99 -3.13
N ASP A 121 7.01 -8.25 -4.14
CA ASP A 121 6.68 -8.83 -5.45
C ASP A 121 7.24 -10.26 -5.69
N SER A 122 8.01 -10.81 -4.75
CA SER A 122 8.51 -12.18 -4.82
C SER A 122 7.47 -13.21 -4.34
N SER A 123 7.63 -14.45 -4.77
CA SER A 123 6.76 -15.59 -4.45
C SER A 123 7.61 -16.83 -4.13
N GLY A 124 6.98 -17.91 -3.66
CA GLY A 124 7.67 -19.18 -3.42
C GLY A 124 8.52 -19.19 -2.16
N GLU A 125 9.52 -20.08 -2.13
CA GLU A 125 10.38 -20.33 -0.97
C GLU A 125 11.30 -19.15 -0.69
N GLU A 126 11.78 -18.46 -1.72
CA GLU A 126 12.65 -17.28 -1.61
C GLU A 126 11.93 -16.15 -0.86
N TRP A 127 10.64 -15.95 -1.16
CA TRP A 127 9.82 -14.98 -0.42
C TRP A 127 9.63 -15.39 1.04
N VAL A 128 9.36 -16.68 1.31
CA VAL A 128 9.18 -17.17 2.68
C VAL A 128 10.46 -16.96 3.49
N GLU A 129 11.61 -17.24 2.89
CA GLU A 129 12.92 -17.03 3.49
C GLU A 129 13.15 -15.56 3.83
N ILE A 130 13.01 -14.65 2.85
CA ILE A 130 13.25 -13.21 3.07
C ILE A 130 12.25 -12.65 4.06
N ARG A 131 10.96 -13.01 3.98
CA ARG A 131 9.97 -12.53 4.93
C ARG A 131 10.31 -12.98 6.36
N ARG A 132 10.70 -14.24 6.55
CA ARG A 132 11.09 -14.76 7.87
C ARG A 132 12.34 -14.06 8.39
N PHE A 133 13.35 -13.90 7.53
CA PHE A 133 14.56 -13.15 7.84
C PHE A 133 14.21 -11.71 8.26
N SER A 134 13.48 -10.98 7.42
CA SER A 134 13.11 -9.59 7.67
C SER A 134 12.31 -9.43 8.97
N MET A 135 11.32 -10.29 9.23
CA MET A 135 10.57 -10.28 10.49
C MET A 135 11.47 -10.51 11.72
N THR A 136 12.46 -11.39 11.59
CA THR A 136 13.42 -11.68 12.67
C THR A 136 14.29 -10.45 12.93
N VAL A 137 14.83 -9.84 11.88
CA VAL A 137 15.67 -8.64 11.98
C VAL A 137 14.90 -7.46 12.56
N LEU A 138 13.67 -7.19 12.09
CA LEU A 138 12.83 -6.11 12.62
C LEU A 138 12.62 -6.27 14.13
N ARG A 139 12.30 -7.49 14.59
CA ARG A 139 12.15 -7.78 16.03
C ARG A 139 13.45 -7.64 16.81
N SER A 140 14.59 -8.01 16.22
CA SER A 140 15.92 -7.84 16.83
C SER A 140 16.28 -6.36 16.99
N LEU A 141 15.93 -5.53 16.01
CA LEU A 141 16.08 -4.07 16.04
C LEU A 141 15.07 -3.36 16.96
N GLY A 142 14.19 -4.12 17.61
CA GLY A 142 13.26 -3.61 18.61
C GLY A 142 11.88 -3.23 18.08
N VAL A 143 11.60 -3.41 16.78
CA VAL A 143 10.25 -3.16 16.23
C VAL A 143 9.23 -4.02 16.99
N GLY A 144 8.16 -3.38 17.47
CA GLY A 144 7.16 -4.02 18.34
C GLY A 144 7.52 -4.08 19.82
N LYS A 145 8.70 -3.57 20.24
CA LYS A 145 9.14 -3.51 21.64
C LYS A 145 9.17 -2.06 22.14
N ALA A 146 9.12 -1.90 23.47
CA ALA A 146 9.24 -0.58 24.12
C ALA A 146 10.58 0.13 23.83
N SER A 147 11.65 -0.62 23.50
CA SER A 147 12.93 -0.01 23.13
C SER A 147 12.84 0.83 21.86
N PHE A 148 12.01 0.44 20.90
CA PHE A 148 11.83 1.17 19.65
C PHE A 148 10.84 2.33 19.79
N GLU A 149 9.92 2.25 20.76
CA GLU A 149 9.04 3.37 21.12
C GLU A 149 9.82 4.65 21.45
N GLN A 150 10.98 4.53 22.09
CA GLN A 150 11.84 5.67 22.38
C GLN A 150 12.32 6.38 21.10
N ASN A 151 12.64 5.62 20.05
CA ASN A 151 13.02 6.19 18.76
C ASN A 151 11.82 6.92 18.13
N ILE A 152 10.63 6.33 18.19
CA ILE A 152 9.40 6.95 17.67
C ILE A 152 9.10 8.23 18.44
N SER A 153 9.19 8.21 19.77
CA SER A 153 8.96 9.37 20.64
C SER A 153 9.99 10.49 20.40
N THR A 154 11.24 10.12 20.14
CA THR A 154 12.30 11.09 19.82
C THR A 154 12.00 11.78 18.49
N GLU A 155 11.62 11.02 17.46
CA GLU A 155 11.25 11.60 16.17
C GLU A 155 9.94 12.39 16.25
N ALA A 156 8.99 11.97 17.08
CA ALA A 156 7.75 12.70 17.38
C ALA A 156 8.04 14.07 18.02
N GLY A 157 8.98 14.13 18.98
CA GLY A 157 9.43 15.39 19.57
C GLY A 157 10.04 16.33 18.54
N ILE A 158 10.83 15.80 17.60
CA ILE A 158 11.43 16.60 16.53
C ILE A 158 10.38 17.06 15.52
N LEU A 159 9.40 16.22 15.20
CA LEU A 159 8.25 16.61 14.38
C LEU A 159 7.46 17.74 15.06
N ILE A 160 7.27 17.68 16.37
CA ILE A 160 6.64 18.73 17.16
C ILE A 160 7.44 20.04 17.05
N GLU A 161 8.76 19.99 17.24
CA GLU A 161 9.63 21.15 17.09
C GLU A 161 9.55 21.76 15.68
N GLU A 162 9.56 20.93 14.63
CA GLU A 162 9.44 21.40 13.24
C GLU A 162 8.07 22.04 12.95
N ILE A 163 6.98 21.48 13.48
CA ILE A 163 5.64 22.07 13.38
C ILE A 163 5.53 23.37 14.21
N GLY A 164 6.13 23.41 15.40
CA GLY A 164 6.11 24.56 16.30
C GLY A 164 6.73 25.82 15.71
N LYS A 165 7.68 25.70 14.77
CA LYS A 165 8.29 26.83 14.04
C LYS A 165 7.29 27.68 13.27
N TYR A 166 6.13 27.14 12.93
CA TYR A 166 5.08 27.90 12.25
C TYR A 166 4.28 28.79 13.21
N HIS A 167 4.41 28.64 14.53
CA HIS A 167 3.77 29.48 15.55
C HIS A 167 2.26 29.66 15.31
N GLY A 168 1.54 28.58 15.03
CA GLY A 168 0.11 28.60 14.74
C GLY A 168 -0.28 29.11 13.34
N LYS A 169 0.66 29.48 12.49
CA LYS A 169 0.39 29.85 11.09
C LYS A 169 0.12 28.62 10.23
N ALA A 170 -0.59 28.83 9.13
CA ALA A 170 -0.91 27.78 8.17
C ALA A 170 0.35 27.21 7.49
N PHE A 171 0.44 25.88 7.41
CA PHE A 171 1.50 25.17 6.71
C PHE A 171 0.99 23.87 6.07
N ASP A 172 1.74 23.32 5.10
CA ASP A 172 1.47 22.00 4.52
C ASP A 172 2.19 20.91 5.35
N PRO A 173 1.46 19.96 5.97
CA PRO A 173 2.07 18.94 6.81
C PRO A 173 2.78 17.83 6.04
N LYS A 174 2.61 17.74 4.71
CA LYS A 174 3.14 16.66 3.87
C LYS A 174 4.61 16.40 4.06
N HIS A 175 5.42 17.45 4.03
CA HIS A 175 6.86 17.33 4.12
C HIS A 175 7.31 16.94 5.53
N ALA A 176 6.83 17.62 6.57
CA ALA A 176 7.21 17.34 7.95
C ALA A 176 6.80 15.92 8.37
N VAL A 177 5.55 15.53 8.09
CA VAL A 177 5.04 14.18 8.41
C VAL A 177 5.75 13.10 7.59
N GLY A 178 5.95 13.33 6.29
CA GLY A 178 6.68 12.39 5.43
C GLY A 178 8.11 12.15 5.93
N ASN A 179 8.83 13.22 6.29
CA ASN A 179 10.17 13.10 6.84
C ASN A 179 10.21 12.35 8.16
N ALA A 180 9.30 12.67 9.10
CA ALA A 180 9.25 12.02 10.41
C ALA A 180 9.10 10.50 10.28
N VAL A 181 8.09 10.06 9.53
CA VAL A 181 7.81 8.64 9.31
C VAL A 181 8.96 7.97 8.55
N SER A 182 9.46 8.58 7.48
CA SER A 182 10.58 8.01 6.72
C SER A 182 11.86 7.89 7.54
N ASN A 183 12.10 8.81 8.48
CA ASN A 183 13.24 8.71 9.40
C ASN A 183 13.15 7.49 10.33
N LEU A 184 11.94 7.06 10.72
CA LEU A 184 11.76 5.87 11.55
C LEU A 184 12.20 4.61 10.80
N ILE A 185 11.72 4.41 9.57
CA ILE A 185 12.17 3.28 8.77
C ILE A 185 13.65 3.42 8.35
N CYS A 186 14.16 4.63 8.12
CA CYS A 186 15.59 4.86 7.88
C CYS A 186 16.45 4.48 9.10
N SER A 187 15.98 4.74 10.33
CA SER A 187 16.68 4.32 11.54
C SER A 187 16.80 2.79 11.65
N VAL A 188 15.78 2.07 11.18
CA VAL A 188 15.77 0.60 11.15
C VAL A 188 16.68 0.07 10.05
N VAL A 189 16.61 0.67 8.85
CA VAL A 189 17.25 0.13 7.66
C VAL A 189 18.71 0.56 7.51
N PHE A 190 19.00 1.83 7.80
CA PHE A 190 20.32 2.46 7.67
C PHE A 190 20.98 2.81 9.01
N GLY A 191 20.32 2.55 10.15
CA GLY A 191 20.88 2.87 11.47
C GLY A 191 21.03 4.38 11.72
N LYS A 192 20.45 5.23 10.85
CA LYS A 192 20.60 6.68 10.90
C LYS A 192 19.32 7.39 10.48
N ARG A 193 19.18 8.63 10.95
CA ARG A 193 18.15 9.57 10.54
C ARG A 193 18.73 10.65 9.62
N PHE A 194 17.87 11.24 8.80
CA PHE A 194 18.20 12.35 7.91
C PHE A 194 17.60 13.66 8.45
N GLN A 195 18.25 14.78 8.13
CA GLN A 195 17.76 16.10 8.51
C GLN A 195 16.52 16.47 7.68
N TYR A 196 15.60 17.23 8.26
CA TYR A 196 14.34 17.61 7.59
C TYR A 196 14.56 18.47 6.35
N HIS A 197 15.65 19.24 6.36
CA HIS A 197 16.03 20.16 5.29
C HIS A 197 17.11 19.58 4.36
N ASP A 198 17.43 18.28 4.47
CA ASP A 198 18.38 17.63 3.56
C ASP A 198 17.76 17.56 2.14
N PRO A 199 18.33 18.28 1.16
CA PRO A 199 17.75 18.34 -0.19
C PRO A 199 17.79 16.99 -0.91
N ALA A 200 18.77 16.12 -0.60
CA ALA A 200 18.86 14.80 -1.20
C ALA A 200 17.75 13.88 -0.68
N PHE A 201 17.49 13.92 0.63
CA PHE A 201 16.43 13.13 1.25
C PHE A 201 15.04 13.63 0.86
N GLN A 202 14.80 14.94 0.85
CA GLN A 202 13.54 15.51 0.36
C GLN A 202 13.26 15.12 -1.11
N ARG A 203 14.30 15.12 -1.95
CA ARG A 203 14.18 14.66 -3.33
C ARG A 203 13.82 13.18 -3.40
N LEU A 204 14.40 12.34 -2.54
CA LEU A 204 14.07 10.91 -2.47
C LEU A 204 12.59 10.70 -2.10
N LEU A 205 12.08 11.40 -1.09
CA LEU A 205 10.68 11.30 -0.67
C LEU A 205 9.71 11.77 -1.77
N LYS A 206 10.07 12.84 -2.49
CA LYS A 206 9.30 13.27 -3.65
C LYS A 206 9.26 12.20 -4.74
N LEU A 207 10.40 11.59 -5.06
CA LEU A 207 10.47 10.50 -6.05
C LEU A 207 9.65 9.28 -5.61
N LEU A 208 9.63 8.97 -4.32
CA LEU A 208 8.80 7.90 -3.75
C LEU A 208 7.30 8.20 -3.94
N SER A 209 6.85 9.39 -3.52
CA SER A 209 5.43 9.78 -3.63
C SER A 209 4.98 9.87 -5.09
N ASP A 210 5.83 10.38 -6.00
CA ASP A 210 5.58 10.39 -7.44
C ASP A 210 5.45 8.97 -8.02
N ASN A 211 6.28 8.02 -7.57
CA ASN A 211 6.22 6.62 -7.98
C ASN A 211 4.90 5.97 -7.54
N ILE A 212 4.50 6.17 -6.28
CA ILE A 212 3.27 5.59 -5.72
C ILE A 212 2.02 6.17 -6.36
N THR A 213 2.01 7.48 -6.62
CA THR A 213 0.90 8.16 -7.30
C THR A 213 0.78 7.67 -8.75
N GLN A 214 1.90 7.52 -9.46
CA GLN A 214 1.88 7.02 -10.85
C GLN A 214 1.62 5.50 -10.93
N GLY A 215 1.94 4.74 -9.89
CA GLY A 215 1.83 3.30 -9.81
C GLY A 215 0.41 2.73 -9.73
N GLY A 216 -0.65 3.56 -9.68
CA GLY A 216 -2.05 3.10 -9.64
C GLY A 216 -2.46 2.26 -10.86
N ALA A 217 -3.14 2.86 -11.84
CA ALA A 217 -3.54 2.14 -13.05
C ALA A 217 -2.32 1.62 -13.86
N ALA A 218 -1.18 2.31 -13.80
CA ALA A 218 0.05 1.87 -14.46
C ALA A 218 0.64 0.60 -13.83
N GLY A 219 0.51 0.41 -12.51
CA GLY A 219 0.99 -0.80 -11.83
C GLY A 219 0.18 -2.03 -12.20
N LEU A 220 -1.13 -1.89 -12.45
CA LEU A 220 -1.92 -2.99 -13.02
C LEU A 220 -1.40 -3.37 -14.42
N LEU A 221 -1.14 -2.38 -15.27
CA LEU A 221 -0.63 -2.61 -16.62
C LEU A 221 0.80 -3.17 -16.62
N GLU A 222 1.60 -2.88 -15.59
CA GLU A 222 2.96 -3.41 -15.43
C GLU A 222 3.00 -4.94 -15.35
N THR A 223 1.91 -5.57 -14.92
CA THR A 223 1.77 -7.04 -14.91
C THR A 223 1.64 -7.65 -16.31
N SER A 224 1.40 -6.82 -17.34
CA SER A 224 1.34 -7.27 -18.73
C SER A 224 2.72 -7.17 -19.41
N PRO A 225 3.22 -8.27 -20.02
CA PRO A 225 4.46 -8.24 -20.79
C PRO A 225 4.42 -7.26 -21.98
N ILE A 226 3.22 -6.94 -22.48
CA ILE A 226 3.01 -6.02 -23.61
C ILE A 226 3.30 -4.59 -23.17
N PHE A 227 3.03 -4.25 -21.92
CA PHE A 227 3.16 -2.87 -21.43
C PHE A 227 4.60 -2.37 -21.48
N TYR A 228 5.57 -3.23 -21.15
CA TYR A 228 6.99 -2.91 -21.31
C TYR A 228 7.37 -2.62 -22.77
N LYS A 229 6.79 -3.35 -23.73
CA LYS A 229 7.02 -3.12 -25.16
C LYS A 229 6.47 -1.76 -25.62
N LEU A 230 5.44 -1.23 -24.94
CA LEU A 230 4.83 0.08 -25.20
C LEU A 230 5.56 1.25 -24.54
N ARG A 231 6.79 1.06 -24.03
CA ARG A 231 7.62 2.10 -23.37
C ARG A 231 7.87 3.38 -24.17
N MET A 232 7.62 3.37 -25.48
CA MET A 232 7.73 4.55 -26.34
C MET A 232 6.58 5.55 -26.12
N LEU A 233 5.44 5.10 -25.60
CA LEU A 233 4.29 5.97 -25.33
C LEU A 233 4.62 6.93 -24.17
N PRO A 234 4.18 8.21 -24.25
CA PRO A 234 4.58 9.23 -23.27
C PRO A 234 4.28 8.86 -21.81
N PHE A 235 3.12 8.27 -21.54
CA PHE A 235 2.71 7.91 -20.18
C PHE A 235 3.52 6.73 -19.62
N VAL A 236 3.81 5.71 -20.43
CA VAL A 236 4.66 4.57 -20.03
C VAL A 236 6.09 5.05 -19.80
N ARG A 237 6.60 5.91 -20.69
CA ARG A 237 7.94 6.51 -20.55
C ARG A 237 8.06 7.31 -19.25
N ARG A 238 7.02 8.08 -18.88
CA ARG A 238 6.98 8.82 -17.61
C ARG A 238 7.08 7.87 -16.42
N TYR A 239 6.30 6.77 -16.43
CA TYR A 239 6.33 5.77 -15.37
C TYR A 239 7.69 5.08 -15.26
N VAL A 240 8.27 4.61 -16.39
CA VAL A 240 9.62 4.01 -16.42
C VAL A 240 10.66 4.98 -15.87
N HIS A 241 10.55 6.28 -16.19
CA HIS A 241 11.46 7.30 -15.67
C HIS A 241 11.30 7.51 -14.15
N ALA A 242 10.08 7.50 -13.63
CA ALA A 242 9.81 7.60 -12.20
C ALA A 242 10.42 6.40 -11.43
N VAL A 243 10.19 5.18 -11.91
CA VAL A 243 10.76 3.94 -11.35
C VAL A 243 12.30 3.99 -11.38
N ASN A 244 12.88 4.33 -12.53
CA ASN A 244 14.33 4.40 -12.68
C ASN A 244 14.98 5.48 -11.82
N ASN A 245 14.39 6.67 -11.75
CA ASN A 245 14.92 7.74 -10.90
C ASN A 245 14.91 7.34 -9.44
N PHE A 246 13.82 6.76 -8.94
CA PHE A 246 13.74 6.31 -7.55
C PHE A 246 14.84 5.27 -7.25
N HIS A 247 14.90 4.17 -8.01
CA HIS A 247 15.90 3.12 -7.79
C HIS A 247 17.34 3.63 -7.92
N LYS A 248 17.62 4.53 -8.88
CA LYS A 248 18.96 5.10 -9.04
C LYS A 248 19.41 5.88 -7.80
N HIS A 249 18.55 6.75 -7.26
CA HIS A 249 18.91 7.54 -6.07
C HIS A 249 18.98 6.67 -4.83
N PHE A 250 18.07 5.70 -4.70
CA PHE A 250 18.03 4.80 -3.56
C PHE A 250 19.25 3.86 -3.53
N ASN A 251 19.67 3.33 -4.69
CA ASN A 251 20.84 2.45 -4.78
C ASN A 251 22.15 3.15 -4.36
N VAL A 252 22.26 4.47 -4.59
CA VAL A 252 23.42 5.24 -4.11
C VAL A 252 23.48 5.21 -2.59
N LEU A 253 22.35 5.44 -1.91
CA LEU A 253 22.28 5.40 -0.44
C LEU A 253 22.61 4.00 0.12
N VAL A 254 22.10 2.95 -0.52
CA VAL A 254 22.42 1.56 -0.12
C VAL A 254 23.90 1.25 -0.31
N GLY A 255 24.48 1.68 -1.44
CA GLY A 255 25.90 1.50 -1.73
C GLY A 255 26.80 2.17 -0.69
N GLU A 256 26.56 3.45 -0.40
CA GLU A 256 27.31 4.21 0.60
C GLU A 256 27.30 3.55 1.99
N HIS A 257 26.19 2.94 2.37
CA HIS A 257 26.05 2.26 3.66
C HIS A 257 26.73 0.89 3.69
N THR A 258 26.62 0.12 2.60
CA THR A 258 27.22 -1.22 2.46
C THR A 258 28.76 -1.18 2.54
N HIS A 259 29.38 -0.08 2.11
CA HIS A 259 30.83 0.09 2.19
C HIS A 259 31.35 0.30 3.63
N LYS A 260 30.50 0.72 4.57
CA LYS A 260 30.84 0.86 5.99
C LYS A 260 30.61 -0.48 6.70
N LYS A 261 31.46 -1.46 6.42
CA LYS A 261 31.41 -2.79 7.05
C LYS A 261 31.60 -2.67 8.58
N ASP A 262 30.51 -2.85 9.33
CA ASP A 262 30.57 -3.21 10.75
C ASP A 262 29.82 -4.54 10.92
N THR A 263 30.51 -5.65 10.61
CA THR A 263 29.94 -7.01 10.62
C THR A 263 29.89 -7.63 12.01
N ASP A 264 30.67 -7.11 12.96
CA ASP A 264 30.84 -7.70 14.29
C ASP A 264 29.74 -7.26 15.26
N SER A 265 29.01 -6.18 14.96
CA SER A 265 27.88 -5.69 15.76
C SER A 265 26.84 -5.00 14.87
N PRO A 266 25.97 -5.77 14.18
CA PRO A 266 24.98 -5.20 13.28
C PRO A 266 23.97 -4.33 14.04
N ARG A 267 23.87 -3.05 13.65
CA ARG A 267 22.98 -2.05 14.28
C ARG A 267 21.74 -1.73 13.45
N ASP A 268 21.68 -2.22 12.23
CA ASP A 268 20.64 -1.93 11.26
C ASP A 268 20.37 -3.12 10.34
N PHE A 269 19.31 -3.04 9.55
CA PHE A 269 18.87 -4.11 8.69
C PHE A 269 19.95 -4.58 7.70
N ILE A 270 20.70 -3.63 7.12
CA ILE A 270 21.77 -3.93 6.15
C ILE A 270 22.88 -4.73 6.84
N GLY A 271 23.32 -4.33 8.04
CA GLY A 271 24.30 -5.06 8.82
C GLY A 271 23.85 -6.48 9.14
N PHE A 272 22.60 -6.66 9.58
CA PHE A 272 22.03 -8.00 9.82
C PHE A 272 22.00 -8.86 8.56
N PHE A 273 21.66 -8.27 7.41
CA PHE A 273 21.66 -8.98 6.12
C PHE A 273 23.05 -9.46 5.73
N LEU A 274 24.05 -8.57 5.81
CA LEU A 274 25.44 -8.90 5.48
C LEU A 274 26.00 -9.99 6.40
N SER A 275 25.70 -9.90 7.71
CA SER A 275 26.13 -10.89 8.71
C SER A 275 25.50 -12.27 8.47
N GLU A 276 24.18 -12.34 8.21
CA GLU A 276 23.50 -13.61 7.96
C GLU A 276 23.94 -14.23 6.64
N LYS A 277 24.18 -13.41 5.60
CA LYS A 277 24.78 -13.88 4.34
C LYS A 277 26.16 -14.49 4.58
N GLU A 278 27.05 -13.79 5.27
CA GLU A 278 28.41 -14.27 5.55
C GLU A 278 28.39 -15.59 6.34
N LYS A 279 27.46 -15.71 7.30
CA LYS A 279 27.26 -16.94 8.07
C LYS A 279 26.85 -18.11 7.18
N LYS A 280 25.91 -17.91 6.25
CA LYS A 280 25.48 -18.96 5.31
C LYS A 280 26.58 -19.34 4.32
N ASP A 281 27.30 -18.34 3.80
CA ASP A 281 28.43 -18.57 2.90
C ASP A 281 29.53 -19.42 3.60
N LYS A 282 29.83 -19.15 4.88
CA LYS A 282 30.75 -19.96 5.70
C LYS A 282 30.25 -21.39 5.96
N GLN A 283 28.94 -21.58 6.02
CA GLN A 283 28.31 -22.89 6.21
C GLN A 283 28.14 -23.68 4.90
N GLY A 284 28.46 -23.09 3.75
CA GLY A 284 28.23 -23.69 2.43
C GLY A 284 26.75 -23.84 2.08
N VAL A 285 25.86 -23.06 2.72
CA VAL A 285 24.43 -23.07 2.45
C VAL A 285 24.11 -21.99 1.43
N GLU A 286 23.82 -22.40 0.20
CA GLU A 286 23.40 -21.47 -0.85
C GLU A 286 21.96 -20.99 -0.61
N SER A 287 21.75 -19.67 -0.65
CA SER A 287 20.43 -19.04 -0.54
C SER A 287 20.24 -18.11 -1.73
N LEU A 288 19.22 -18.36 -2.56
CA LEU A 288 18.87 -17.46 -3.66
C LEU A 288 18.29 -16.13 -3.15
N ALA A 289 17.69 -16.16 -1.96
CA ALA A 289 17.05 -15.02 -1.35
C ALA A 289 18.07 -14.01 -0.78
N LEU A 290 19.06 -14.50 -0.02
CA LEU A 290 20.07 -13.68 0.67
C LEU A 290 21.31 -13.44 -0.18
N GLN A 291 21.11 -13.04 -1.44
CA GLN A 291 22.19 -12.62 -2.34
C GLN A 291 22.39 -11.10 -2.29
N SER A 292 23.64 -10.66 -2.44
CA SER A 292 23.99 -9.23 -2.37
C SER A 292 23.27 -8.38 -3.40
N GLU A 293 22.94 -8.96 -4.56
CA GLU A 293 22.15 -8.29 -5.60
C GLU A 293 20.71 -7.98 -5.17
N ASN A 294 20.14 -8.75 -4.25
CA ASN A 294 18.77 -8.57 -3.75
C ASN A 294 18.68 -7.51 -2.64
N LEU A 295 19.79 -7.21 -1.96
CA LEU A 295 19.80 -6.29 -0.83
C LEU A 295 19.20 -4.90 -1.17
N PRO A 296 19.59 -4.22 -2.27
CA PRO A 296 19.01 -2.91 -2.59
C PRO A 296 17.51 -2.97 -2.79
N LYS A 297 17.00 -4.06 -3.38
CA LYS A 297 15.56 -4.26 -3.59
C LYS A 297 14.83 -4.48 -2.27
N ILE A 298 15.33 -5.36 -1.41
CA ILE A 298 14.74 -5.66 -0.09
C ILE A 298 14.66 -4.38 0.77
N VAL A 299 15.75 -3.60 0.79
CA VAL A 299 15.83 -2.33 1.52
C VAL A 299 14.88 -1.30 0.93
N SER A 300 14.75 -1.23 -0.39
CA SER A 300 13.84 -0.33 -1.09
C SER A 300 12.38 -0.67 -0.80
N ASP A 301 12.03 -1.96 -0.80
CA ASP A 301 10.71 -2.46 -0.44
C ASP A 301 10.32 -2.05 0.99
N LEU A 302 11.23 -2.20 1.96
CA LEU A 302 11.00 -1.78 3.36
C LEU A 302 10.83 -0.26 3.48
N PHE A 303 11.74 0.52 2.88
CA PHE A 303 11.70 1.97 2.94
C PHE A 303 10.42 2.53 2.31
N GLY A 304 10.07 2.07 1.10
CA GLY A 304 8.89 2.56 0.39
C GLY A 304 7.59 2.22 1.12
N ALA A 305 7.45 0.98 1.57
CA ALA A 305 6.26 0.53 2.30
C ALA A 305 6.10 1.23 3.66
N GLY A 306 7.20 1.38 4.41
CA GLY A 306 7.20 1.99 5.75
C GLY A 306 7.12 3.53 5.75
N SER A 307 7.31 4.18 4.60
CA SER A 307 7.28 5.65 4.50
C SER A 307 5.90 6.18 4.12
N GLU A 308 5.46 5.94 2.88
CA GLU A 308 4.31 6.66 2.31
C GLU A 308 2.99 6.28 2.99
N THR A 309 2.80 5.00 3.34
CA THR A 309 1.54 4.49 3.87
C THR A 309 1.22 5.05 5.26
N THR A 310 2.17 4.99 6.19
CA THR A 310 2.02 5.55 7.54
C THR A 310 1.90 7.08 7.49
N ALA A 311 2.74 7.76 6.70
CA ALA A 311 2.68 9.22 6.56
C ALA A 311 1.32 9.68 6.01
N THR A 312 0.78 8.96 5.02
CA THR A 312 -0.53 9.24 4.44
C THR A 312 -1.66 9.04 5.44
N THR A 313 -1.60 7.95 6.23
CA THR A 313 -2.59 7.69 7.28
C THR A 313 -2.57 8.78 8.36
N LEU A 314 -1.38 9.24 8.78
CA LEU A 314 -1.27 10.30 9.76
C LEU A 314 -1.78 11.65 9.21
N ARG A 315 -1.52 11.96 7.92
CA ARG A 315 -2.09 13.14 7.25
C ARG A 315 -3.62 13.08 7.19
N TRP A 316 -4.21 11.92 6.89
CA TRP A 316 -5.65 11.73 6.99
C TRP A 316 -6.14 11.96 8.42
N ALA A 317 -5.47 11.38 9.42
CA ALA A 317 -5.83 11.59 10.82
C ALA A 317 -5.85 13.08 11.19
N MET A 318 -4.82 13.84 10.81
CA MET A 318 -4.78 15.30 11.01
C MET A 318 -5.98 16.02 10.35
N LEU A 319 -6.31 15.65 9.10
CA LEU A 319 -7.43 16.22 8.37
C LEU A 319 -8.78 15.94 9.06
N TYR A 320 -8.98 14.72 9.56
CA TYR A 320 -10.17 14.37 10.34
C TYR A 320 -10.21 15.09 11.69
N MET A 321 -9.08 15.30 12.36
CA MET A 321 -9.07 16.08 13.61
C MET A 321 -9.44 17.55 13.38
N MET A 322 -9.06 18.14 12.24
CA MET A 322 -9.52 19.49 11.85
C MET A 322 -11.01 19.53 11.53
N ALA A 323 -11.53 18.48 10.88
CA ALA A 323 -12.93 18.44 10.42
C ALA A 323 -13.93 18.06 11.51
N TYR A 324 -13.48 17.35 12.54
CA TYR A 324 -14.27 16.91 13.69
C TYR A 324 -13.64 17.41 15.00
N PRO A 325 -13.71 18.74 15.30
CA PRO A 325 -13.08 19.32 16.48
C PRO A 325 -13.55 18.71 17.80
N GLU A 326 -14.78 18.21 17.86
CA GLU A 326 -15.34 17.49 19.01
C GLU A 326 -14.65 16.15 19.25
N VAL A 327 -14.32 15.41 18.18
CA VAL A 327 -13.54 14.18 18.27
C VAL A 327 -12.13 14.50 18.76
N GLN A 328 -11.50 15.51 18.17
CA GLN A 328 -10.18 15.97 18.58
C GLN A 328 -10.15 16.37 20.06
N THR A 329 -11.14 17.15 20.52
CA THR A 329 -11.25 17.58 21.93
C THR A 329 -11.42 16.39 22.87
N ARG A 330 -12.20 15.37 22.48
CA ARG A 330 -12.40 14.16 23.28
C ARG A 330 -11.13 13.31 23.38
N VAL A 331 -10.37 13.17 22.28
CA VAL A 331 -9.05 12.52 22.32
C VAL A 331 -8.11 13.29 23.23
N GLN A 332 -8.02 14.61 23.07
CA GLN A 332 -7.18 15.46 23.89
C GLN A 332 -7.50 15.33 25.39
N LYS A 333 -8.79 15.34 25.75
CA LYS A 333 -9.23 15.11 27.14
C LYS A 333 -8.79 13.73 27.66
N GLU A 334 -9.00 12.68 26.87
CA GLU A 334 -8.60 11.31 27.27
C GLU A 334 -7.08 11.22 27.52
N LEU A 335 -6.28 11.85 26.64
CA LEU A 335 -4.82 11.95 26.81
C LEU A 335 -4.44 12.74 28.06
N ASP A 336 -5.13 13.84 28.34
CA ASP A 336 -4.88 14.69 29.50
C ASP A 336 -5.22 13.95 30.80
N ASP A 337 -6.33 13.21 30.85
CA ASP A 337 -6.77 12.44 32.01
C ASP A 337 -5.76 11.34 32.37
N VAL A 338 -5.19 10.66 31.37
CA VAL A 338 -4.21 9.57 31.58
C VAL A 338 -2.80 10.09 31.88
N THR A 339 -2.40 11.19 31.24
CA THR A 339 -1.03 11.73 31.39
C THR A 339 -0.92 12.85 32.43
N ASN A 340 -2.02 13.39 32.93
CA ASN A 340 -2.09 14.61 33.74
C ASN A 340 -1.33 15.80 33.13
N ARG A 341 -1.18 15.84 31.79
CA ARG A 341 -0.35 16.82 31.05
C ARG A 341 1.13 16.87 31.47
N ASN A 342 1.62 15.98 32.33
CA ASN A 342 2.96 16.08 32.92
C ASN A 342 4.05 15.28 32.18
N ARG A 343 3.65 14.45 31.22
CA ARG A 343 4.52 13.61 30.40
C ARG A 343 3.87 13.35 29.04
N MET A 344 4.68 12.94 28.08
CA MET A 344 4.15 12.47 26.79
C MET A 344 3.42 11.11 26.94
N PRO A 345 2.37 10.86 26.13
CA PRO A 345 1.74 9.55 26.02
C PRO A 345 2.72 8.46 25.58
N ARG A 346 2.51 7.24 26.09
CA ARG A 346 3.32 6.05 25.79
C ARG A 346 2.44 4.92 25.30
N ILE A 347 3.00 3.94 24.61
CA ILE A 347 2.28 2.74 24.17
C ILE A 347 1.70 1.98 25.37
N ALA A 348 2.39 2.00 26.51
CA ALA A 348 1.90 1.39 27.74
C ALA A 348 0.58 2.01 28.26
N ASP A 349 0.25 3.24 27.86
CA ASP A 349 -0.98 3.92 28.23
C ASP A 349 -2.18 3.49 27.36
N LYS A 350 -1.92 2.80 26.24
CA LYS A 350 -2.92 2.43 25.26
C LYS A 350 -4.17 1.73 25.83
N PRO A 351 -4.08 0.79 26.81
CA PRO A 351 -5.26 0.19 27.43
C PRO A 351 -6.20 1.19 28.11
N GLU A 352 -5.68 2.34 28.55
CA GLU A 352 -6.43 3.43 29.20
C GLU A 352 -6.86 4.53 28.20
N LEU A 353 -6.58 4.34 26.90
CA LEU A 353 -6.89 5.29 25.83
C LEU A 353 -7.83 4.69 24.76
N PRO A 354 -8.99 4.11 25.15
CA PRO A 354 -9.86 3.37 24.26
C PRO A 354 -10.45 4.24 23.13
N TYR A 355 -10.79 5.50 23.40
CA TYR A 355 -11.35 6.40 22.38
C TYR A 355 -10.28 6.82 21.37
N THR A 356 -9.06 7.10 21.83
CA THR A 356 -7.92 7.38 20.96
C THR A 356 -7.63 6.21 20.00
N GLU A 357 -7.65 4.97 20.51
CA GLU A 357 -7.48 3.79 19.66
C GLU A 357 -8.65 3.62 18.67
N ALA A 358 -9.87 3.87 19.12
CA ALA A 358 -11.06 3.84 18.28
C ALA A 358 -11.00 4.86 17.14
N VAL A 359 -10.49 6.07 17.40
CA VAL A 359 -10.28 7.12 16.40
C VAL A 359 -9.27 6.68 15.34
N LEU A 360 -8.13 6.11 15.74
CA LEU A 360 -7.13 5.60 14.79
C LEU A 360 -7.70 4.46 13.93
N CYS A 361 -8.47 3.55 14.52
CA CYS A 361 -9.13 2.47 13.79
C CYS A 361 -10.15 3.02 12.78
N GLU A 362 -10.93 4.03 13.17
CA GLU A 362 -11.91 4.64 12.28
C GLU A 362 -11.27 5.43 11.13
N VAL A 363 -10.14 6.12 11.38
CA VAL A 363 -9.34 6.75 10.30
C VAL A 363 -8.87 5.68 9.31
N GLN A 364 -8.31 4.56 9.78
CA GLN A 364 -7.86 3.48 8.91
C GLN A 364 -9.00 2.79 8.14
N ARG A 365 -10.22 2.76 8.71
CA ARG A 365 -11.40 2.22 8.06
C ARG A 365 -11.89 3.16 6.95
N ILE A 366 -12.20 4.41 7.32
CA ILE A 366 -12.86 5.36 6.41
C ILE A 366 -11.91 5.82 5.31
N GLU A 367 -10.63 6.03 5.63
CA GLU A 367 -9.57 6.31 4.67
C GLU A 367 -8.77 5.05 4.40
N THR A 368 -9.42 4.11 3.70
CA THR A 368 -8.81 2.83 3.31
C THR A 368 -7.59 3.08 2.42
N ILE A 369 -6.39 3.05 3.03
CA ILE A 369 -5.12 3.49 2.42
C ILE A 369 -4.78 2.75 1.12
N VAL A 370 -5.14 1.47 1.00
CA VAL A 370 -4.94 0.68 -0.22
C VAL A 370 -6.29 0.08 -0.64
N PRO A 371 -7.19 0.84 -1.31
CA PRO A 371 -8.58 0.44 -1.55
C PRO A 371 -8.77 -0.94 -2.19
N MET A 372 -7.84 -1.30 -3.09
CA MET A 372 -7.89 -2.55 -3.86
C MET A 372 -6.97 -3.65 -3.32
N SER A 373 -6.36 -3.48 -2.14
CA SER A 373 -5.26 -4.29 -1.63
C SER A 373 -4.05 -4.37 -2.59
N VAL A 374 -2.95 -4.99 -2.15
CA VAL A 374 -1.82 -5.30 -3.04
C VAL A 374 -2.18 -6.55 -3.85
N PRO A 375 -2.01 -6.57 -5.19
CA PRO A 375 -2.42 -7.69 -6.04
C PRO A 375 -1.77 -9.01 -5.63
N HIS A 376 -2.57 -10.04 -5.49
CA HIS A 376 -2.13 -11.44 -5.45
C HIS A 376 -2.18 -12.03 -6.87
N MET A 377 -1.52 -13.16 -7.07
CA MET A 377 -1.60 -13.94 -8.30
C MET A 377 -1.80 -15.41 -7.95
N CYS A 378 -2.62 -16.09 -8.75
CA CYS A 378 -2.83 -17.52 -8.66
C CYS A 378 -1.60 -18.27 -9.21
N SER A 379 -0.87 -18.99 -8.37
CA SER A 379 0.35 -19.71 -8.77
C SER A 379 0.08 -21.01 -9.51
N ASP A 380 -1.07 -21.64 -9.26
CA ASP A 380 -1.54 -22.87 -9.90
C ASP A 380 -3.06 -22.88 -10.02
N ASP A 381 -3.62 -23.70 -10.92
CA ASP A 381 -5.08 -23.83 -11.06
C ASP A 381 -5.70 -24.28 -9.72
N THR A 382 -6.65 -23.49 -9.20
CA THR A 382 -7.30 -23.76 -7.91
C THR A 382 -8.79 -23.51 -7.95
N THR A 383 -9.47 -23.76 -6.83
CA THR A 383 -10.89 -23.43 -6.62
C THR A 383 -11.08 -22.48 -5.44
N LEU A 384 -11.96 -21.51 -5.61
CA LEU A 384 -12.36 -20.58 -4.56
C LEU A 384 -13.88 -20.50 -4.51
N MET A 385 -14.49 -20.86 -3.38
CA MET A 385 -15.94 -20.79 -3.17
C MET A 385 -16.76 -21.43 -4.30
N GLY A 386 -16.29 -22.59 -4.79
CA GLY A 386 -16.92 -23.33 -5.87
C GLY A 386 -16.63 -22.84 -7.29
N TYR A 387 -15.84 -21.78 -7.47
CA TYR A 387 -15.37 -21.31 -8.79
C TYR A 387 -13.96 -21.78 -9.10
N ASN A 388 -13.67 -21.98 -10.38
CA ASN A 388 -12.33 -22.28 -10.86
C ASN A 388 -11.53 -20.99 -11.03
N ILE A 389 -10.31 -20.94 -10.51
CA ILE A 389 -9.39 -19.80 -10.61
C ILE A 389 -8.12 -20.27 -11.34
N PRO A 390 -7.98 -19.98 -12.64
CA PRO A 390 -6.83 -20.41 -13.41
C PRO A 390 -5.52 -19.76 -12.94
N LYS A 391 -4.41 -20.48 -13.10
CA LYS A 391 -3.04 -19.98 -12.91
C LYS A 391 -2.82 -18.66 -13.68
N GLY A 392 -2.09 -17.74 -13.04
CA GLY A 392 -1.78 -16.41 -13.56
C GLY A 392 -2.91 -15.39 -13.41
N THR A 393 -4.07 -15.78 -12.86
CA THR A 393 -5.16 -14.84 -12.55
C THR A 393 -4.75 -13.94 -11.38
N LEU A 394 -4.87 -12.62 -11.55
CA LEU A 394 -4.68 -11.67 -10.46
C LEU A 394 -5.86 -11.75 -9.49
N VAL A 395 -5.60 -11.66 -8.20
CA VAL A 395 -6.63 -11.67 -7.16
C VAL A 395 -6.48 -10.42 -6.30
N PHE A 396 -7.56 -9.65 -6.19
CA PHE A 396 -7.63 -8.44 -5.38
C PHE A 396 -8.69 -8.60 -4.30
N SER A 397 -8.44 -8.09 -3.10
CA SER A 397 -9.51 -7.79 -2.13
C SER A 397 -9.89 -6.33 -2.24
N ASN A 398 -11.17 -6.06 -2.49
CA ASN A 398 -11.70 -4.70 -2.45
C ASN A 398 -11.86 -4.26 -0.99
N LEU A 399 -10.75 -3.89 -0.35
CA LEU A 399 -10.72 -3.44 1.04
C LEU A 399 -11.66 -2.26 1.28
N TRP A 400 -11.80 -1.36 0.30
CA TRP A 400 -12.74 -0.25 0.40
C TRP A 400 -14.18 -0.76 0.51
N HIS A 401 -14.60 -1.72 -0.32
CA HIS A 401 -15.92 -2.33 -0.17
C HIS A 401 -16.07 -2.96 1.21
N ASN A 402 -15.08 -3.71 1.68
CA ASN A 402 -15.13 -4.40 2.98
C ASN A 402 -15.28 -3.41 4.14
N HIS A 403 -14.58 -2.27 4.08
CA HIS A 403 -14.63 -1.23 5.10
C HIS A 403 -15.89 -0.36 5.00
N PHE A 404 -16.63 -0.40 3.89
CA PHE A 404 -17.85 0.36 3.65
C PHE A 404 -19.10 -0.51 3.46
N ASP A 405 -19.01 -1.81 3.74
CA ASP A 405 -20.13 -2.75 3.60
C ASP A 405 -21.24 -2.40 4.63
N PRO A 406 -22.43 -1.95 4.19
CA PRO A 406 -23.50 -1.57 5.10
C PRO A 406 -24.10 -2.74 5.89
N SER A 407 -23.81 -4.00 5.51
CA SER A 407 -24.18 -5.17 6.29
C SER A 407 -23.28 -5.40 7.51
N VAL A 408 -22.08 -4.79 7.51
CA VAL A 408 -21.07 -4.91 8.58
C VAL A 408 -20.94 -3.60 9.37
N TRP A 409 -20.99 -2.47 8.67
CA TRP A 409 -20.74 -1.14 9.22
C TRP A 409 -22.00 -0.26 9.12
N GLU A 410 -22.58 0.09 10.26
CA GLU A 410 -23.75 1.00 10.33
C GLU A 410 -23.39 2.40 9.81
N GLU A 411 -24.12 3.03 8.89
CA GLU A 411 -23.73 4.36 8.34
C GLU A 411 -22.26 4.42 7.85
N PRO A 412 -21.84 3.55 6.93
CA PRO A 412 -20.41 3.29 6.63
C PRO A 412 -19.62 4.51 6.15
N LYS A 413 -20.31 5.58 5.70
CA LYS A 413 -19.71 6.82 5.20
C LYS A 413 -19.54 7.91 6.27
N SER A 414 -20.08 7.69 7.47
CA SER A 414 -19.93 8.61 8.59
C SER A 414 -18.70 8.24 9.40
N PHE A 415 -17.89 9.25 9.74
CA PHE A 415 -16.77 9.11 10.66
C PHE A 415 -17.29 8.94 12.08
N ARG A 416 -17.22 7.71 12.60
CA ARG A 416 -17.77 7.34 13.91
C ARG A 416 -16.79 6.45 14.67
N PRO A 417 -15.90 7.02 15.49
CA PRO A 417 -15.01 6.23 16.35
C PRO A 417 -15.75 5.23 17.25
N GLU A 418 -16.98 5.53 17.64
CA GLU A 418 -17.84 4.69 18.48
C GLU A 418 -18.04 3.25 17.96
N ARG A 419 -17.77 2.97 16.68
CA ARG A 419 -17.77 1.62 16.10
C ARG A 419 -16.82 0.65 16.78
N PHE A 420 -15.75 1.18 17.36
CA PHE A 420 -14.69 0.42 18.00
C PHE A 420 -14.76 0.55 19.52
N LEU A 421 -15.92 0.92 20.07
CA LEU A 421 -16.19 0.95 21.49
C LEU A 421 -17.35 0.01 21.85
N ASP A 422 -17.24 -0.68 22.98
CA ASP A 422 -18.36 -1.39 23.59
C ASP A 422 -19.30 -0.41 24.32
N LYS A 423 -20.36 -0.95 24.94
CA LYS A 423 -21.38 -0.14 25.64
C LYS A 423 -20.82 0.56 26.88
N GLU A 424 -19.72 0.06 27.42
CA GLU A 424 -19.00 0.58 28.57
C GLU A 424 -17.90 1.58 28.17
N GLY A 425 -17.72 1.83 26.87
CA GLY A 425 -16.72 2.75 26.33
C GLY A 425 -15.30 2.17 26.27
N LYS A 426 -15.15 0.85 26.40
CA LYS A 426 -13.85 0.18 26.23
C LYS A 426 -13.61 -0.13 24.75
N PHE A 427 -12.34 -0.17 24.36
CA PHE A 427 -11.97 -0.49 23.00
C PHE A 427 -12.38 -1.93 22.63
N GLN A 428 -13.08 -2.05 21.50
CA GLN A 428 -13.47 -3.31 20.90
C GLN A 428 -12.91 -3.40 19.49
N SER A 429 -11.94 -4.31 19.31
CA SER A 429 -11.40 -4.62 17.99
C SER A 429 -12.45 -5.31 17.10
N ARG A 430 -12.37 -5.06 15.80
CA ARG A 430 -13.25 -5.62 14.77
C ARG A 430 -12.40 -6.38 13.75
N GLU A 431 -12.64 -7.67 13.59
CA GLU A 431 -11.89 -8.51 12.62
C GLU A 431 -12.13 -8.03 11.17
N GLU A 432 -13.27 -7.38 10.90
CA GLU A 432 -13.61 -6.89 9.57
C GLU A 432 -12.79 -5.66 9.15
N LEU A 433 -12.11 -4.99 10.10
CA LEU A 433 -11.16 -3.92 9.80
C LEU A 433 -9.80 -4.54 9.44
N THR A 434 -9.49 -4.57 8.14
CA THR A 434 -8.27 -5.22 7.61
C THR A 434 -7.36 -4.26 6.83
N PRO A 435 -6.91 -3.13 7.41
CA PRO A 435 -6.09 -2.13 6.71
C PRO A 435 -4.70 -2.65 6.31
N PHE A 436 -4.24 -3.73 6.96
CA PHE A 436 -2.97 -4.38 6.71
C PHE A 436 -3.08 -5.63 5.82
N GLY A 437 -4.27 -5.88 5.25
CA GLY A 437 -4.61 -7.12 4.57
C GLY A 437 -4.75 -8.30 5.54
N ILE A 438 -4.93 -9.50 4.99
CA ILE A 438 -5.13 -10.74 5.75
C ILE A 438 -4.42 -11.92 5.08
N GLY A 439 -4.35 -13.04 5.80
CA GLY A 439 -3.79 -14.30 5.30
C GLY A 439 -2.27 -14.30 5.24
N ARG A 440 -1.73 -15.14 4.34
CA ARG A 440 -0.28 -15.43 4.30
C ARG A 440 0.59 -14.20 4.00
N ARG A 441 0.04 -13.22 3.27
CA ARG A 441 0.73 -11.99 2.85
C ARG A 441 0.40 -10.77 3.72
N ILE A 442 -0.15 -10.95 4.93
CA ILE A 442 -0.42 -9.85 5.86
C ILE A 442 0.80 -8.93 6.02
N CYS A 443 0.57 -7.62 6.15
CA CYS A 443 1.62 -6.61 6.17
C CYS A 443 2.75 -6.98 7.14
N ILE A 444 4.00 -6.96 6.65
CA ILE A 444 5.18 -7.23 7.47
C ILE A 444 5.41 -6.12 8.52
N GLY A 445 5.02 -4.90 8.18
CA GLY A 445 5.20 -3.70 9.00
C GLY A 445 4.01 -3.36 9.90
N GLU A 446 3.00 -4.24 10.05
CA GLU A 446 1.79 -3.92 10.83
C GLU A 446 2.12 -3.42 12.24
N HIS A 447 2.99 -4.13 12.96
CA HIS A 447 3.33 -3.78 14.33
C HIS A 447 4.03 -2.41 14.38
N LEU A 448 4.95 -2.16 13.45
CA LEU A 448 5.65 -0.89 13.33
C LEU A 448 4.64 0.24 13.07
N ALA A 449 3.84 0.12 12.02
CA ALA A 449 2.87 1.14 11.63
C ALA A 449 1.87 1.46 12.74
N ARG A 450 1.35 0.45 13.47
CA ARG A 450 0.45 0.68 14.61
C ARG A 450 1.13 1.47 15.74
N GLN A 451 2.40 1.18 16.04
CA GLN A 451 3.16 1.92 17.05
C GLN A 451 3.45 3.36 16.58
N GLU A 452 3.89 3.53 15.33
CA GLU A 452 4.18 4.84 14.73
C GLU A 452 2.93 5.72 14.73
N LEU A 453 1.81 5.20 14.22
CA LEU A 453 0.55 5.94 14.18
C LEU A 453 0.10 6.34 15.58
N PHE A 454 0.15 5.42 16.54
CA PHE A 454 -0.28 5.72 17.90
C PHE A 454 0.60 6.79 18.55
N VAL A 455 1.91 6.62 18.55
CA VAL A 455 2.82 7.55 19.24
C VAL A 455 2.83 8.91 18.54
N LEU A 456 2.96 8.96 17.21
CA LEU A 456 2.96 10.24 16.48
C LEU A 456 1.63 10.97 16.65
N PHE A 457 0.49 10.28 16.51
CA PHE A 457 -0.83 10.89 16.66
C PHE A 457 -1.07 11.43 18.07
N THR A 458 -0.76 10.62 19.10
CA THR A 458 -0.97 11.02 20.49
C THR A 458 -0.03 12.14 20.91
N HIS A 459 1.23 12.13 20.48
CA HIS A 459 2.17 13.22 20.78
C HIS A 459 1.74 14.53 20.11
N LEU A 460 1.33 14.46 18.84
CA LEU A 460 0.83 15.62 18.12
C LEU A 460 -0.43 16.21 18.77
N LEU A 461 -1.41 15.38 19.13
CA LEU A 461 -2.63 15.86 19.79
C LEU A 461 -2.43 16.24 21.25
N HIS A 462 -1.47 15.64 21.94
CA HIS A 462 -1.06 16.10 23.27
C HIS A 462 -0.48 17.51 23.17
N HIS A 463 0.32 17.82 22.14
CA HIS A 463 0.98 19.12 22.04
C HIS A 463 0.17 20.20 21.32
N PHE A 464 -0.61 19.85 20.30
CA PHE A 464 -1.31 20.79 19.43
C PHE A 464 -2.81 20.54 19.31
N THR A 465 -3.53 21.62 19.03
CA THR A 465 -4.88 21.61 18.47
C THR A 465 -4.80 22.03 17.01
N PHE A 466 -5.20 21.14 16.11
CA PHE A 466 -5.25 21.39 14.67
C PHE A 466 -6.54 22.10 14.28
N LYS A 467 -6.40 23.16 13.49
CA LYS A 467 -7.51 23.95 12.94
C LYS A 467 -7.38 24.14 11.44
N ASN A 468 -8.52 24.21 10.75
CA ASN A 468 -8.56 24.76 9.40
C ASN A 468 -8.17 26.24 9.46
N PRO A 469 -7.26 26.74 8.60
CA PRO A 469 -6.97 28.16 8.53
C PRO A 469 -8.24 28.97 8.22
N ASP A 470 -8.40 30.15 8.81
CA ASP A 470 -9.63 30.94 8.68
C ASP A 470 -9.93 31.34 7.22
N ASP A 471 -8.88 31.55 6.42
CA ASP A 471 -8.98 31.90 4.99
C ASP A 471 -9.00 30.68 4.05
N ALA A 472 -8.95 29.45 4.58
CA ALA A 472 -8.94 28.24 3.76
C ALA A 472 -10.36 27.84 3.31
N PRO A 473 -10.49 27.18 2.14
CA PRO A 473 -11.75 26.58 1.75
C PRO A 473 -12.20 25.51 2.77
N PRO A 474 -13.48 25.09 2.73
CA PRO A 474 -13.94 23.97 3.52
C PRO A 474 -13.09 22.72 3.30
N ILE A 475 -12.87 21.95 4.37
CA ILE A 475 -12.06 20.73 4.33
C ILE A 475 -12.60 19.77 3.26
N SER A 476 -11.70 19.29 2.40
CA SER A 476 -12.01 18.36 1.31
C SER A 476 -11.46 16.98 1.63
N PHE A 477 -12.33 15.97 1.66
CA PHE A 477 -11.96 14.56 1.80
C PHE A 477 -11.70 13.88 0.45
N LYS A 478 -11.35 14.66 -0.58
CA LYS A 478 -10.98 14.09 -1.88
C LYS A 478 -9.57 13.50 -1.79
N GLY A 479 -9.46 12.22 -2.10
CA GLY A 479 -8.17 11.56 -2.29
C GLY A 479 -7.68 11.63 -3.74
N ILE A 480 -6.36 11.51 -3.89
CA ILE A 480 -5.67 11.26 -5.16
C ILE A 480 -5.41 9.75 -5.20
N HIS A 481 -5.92 9.06 -6.22
CA HIS A 481 -5.83 7.61 -6.29
C HIS A 481 -4.54 7.18 -7.01
N GLY A 482 -3.57 6.74 -6.23
CA GLY A 482 -2.41 5.98 -6.72
C GLY A 482 -2.56 4.49 -6.42
N LEU A 483 -1.46 3.85 -6.07
CA LEU A 483 -1.50 2.61 -5.28
C LEU A 483 -2.06 2.88 -3.86
N VAL A 484 -1.75 4.06 -3.33
CA VAL A 484 -2.20 4.56 -2.04
C VAL A 484 -3.27 5.65 -2.24
N TRP A 485 -4.25 5.69 -1.33
CA TRP A 485 -5.28 6.73 -1.24
C TRP A 485 -4.75 7.90 -0.41
N THR A 486 -4.19 8.90 -1.09
CA THR A 486 -3.53 10.05 -0.47
C THR A 486 -4.47 11.26 -0.42
N PRO A 487 -4.54 12.03 0.69
CA PRO A 487 -5.34 13.24 0.69
C PRO A 487 -4.77 14.25 -0.31
N GLN A 488 -5.64 15.08 -0.90
CA GLN A 488 -5.17 16.29 -1.57
C GLN A 488 -4.31 17.14 -0.62
N ASP A 489 -3.34 17.86 -1.18
CA ASP A 489 -2.50 18.74 -0.37
C ASP A 489 -3.40 19.79 0.31
N PHE A 490 -3.21 19.96 1.62
CA PHE A 490 -4.02 20.81 2.48
C PHE A 490 -3.13 21.59 3.44
N THR A 491 -3.63 22.71 3.94
CA THR A 491 -2.95 23.51 4.95
C THR A 491 -3.63 23.34 6.30
N VAL A 492 -2.82 23.42 7.37
CA VAL A 492 -3.28 23.28 8.75
C VAL A 492 -2.62 24.33 9.63
N CYS A 493 -3.36 24.84 10.61
CA CYS A 493 -2.81 25.61 11.72
C CYS A 493 -2.67 24.69 12.94
N ALA A 494 -1.47 24.59 13.50
CA ALA A 494 -1.20 23.84 14.74
C ALA A 494 -1.06 24.81 15.92
N ILE A 495 -2.07 24.86 16.78
CA ILE A 495 -2.11 25.76 17.95
C ILE A 495 -1.58 25.01 19.17
N GLU A 496 -0.52 25.51 19.80
CA GLU A 496 0.04 24.90 21.01
C GLU A 496 -1.00 24.81 22.13
N ARG A 497 -1.01 23.67 22.84
CA ARG A 497 -1.88 23.41 23.99
C ARG A 497 -1.11 23.70 25.28
N ASN A 498 -1.73 24.46 26.19
CA ASN A 498 -1.19 24.75 27.52
C ASN A 498 -1.31 23.56 28.47
#